data_AF-A0A954ZBL5-F1
#
_entry.id   AF-A0A954ZBL5-F1
#
_cell.length_a   1.000
_cell.length_b   1.000
_cell.length_c   1.000
_cell.angle_alpha   90.00
_cell.angle_beta   90.00
_cell.angle_gamma   90.00
#
_symmetry.space_group_name_H-M   'P 1'
#
loop_
_entity.id
_entity.type
_entity.pdbx_description
1 polymer ?
#
loop_
_entity_poly.entity_id
_entity_poly.type
_entity_poly.pdbx_seq_one_letter_code
_entity_poly.pdbx_strand_id
1 'polypeptide(L)'
;RVEGASLQWNGGDDYHNAEQWSVASPDDVGVVTSLPFFATGATLGSPGVTPQGTADLGVWITEVMYNPADSEPAWEWVEVLNNSGEDIDFAATPFVFDDNSSAALAGPNISSGGIEQGKAAVLYNSVLTPAQVRAAWDPTGTRDVNFVPVDDFSPLNNTGDSIGLWASYDAYIGETVTGVNRTMENATATLKYASGASLTSGTWPQSNNAASIELIALGDDPQRGESWKLNEVGDGDAFYVSSTVAIYAGGDVGSPGQLPFIVTSPPGDFDDDGDVDSDDLAEFARRFGGVRGGSLGDWESTFGDGGADGASFLAAQRGFGSASGGESLSGADFLTWQRLVEFSPSLTLGAAVPEPAAALLGLLAWTVSVGARRASRNLVRVSKRESA
;
A
#
# COMPACT_ATOMS: atom_id res chain seq x y z
N ARG A 1 -5.84 -36.52 -1.23
CA ARG A 1 -6.11 -35.16 -0.73
C ARG A 1 -5.08 -34.90 0.34
N VAL A 2 -4.13 -34.01 0.08
CA VAL A 2 -3.28 -33.45 1.12
C VAL A 2 -4.10 -32.28 1.67
N GLU A 3 -4.49 -32.33 2.94
CA GLU A 3 -5.17 -31.21 3.59
C GLU A 3 -4.11 -30.13 3.89
N GLY A 4 -4.36 -28.88 3.50
CA GLY A 4 -3.48 -27.75 3.79
C GLY A 4 -2.45 -27.33 2.72
N ALA A 5 -2.55 -27.82 1.48
CA ALA A 5 -1.69 -27.33 0.38
C ALA A 5 -2.35 -26.16 -0.37
N SER A 6 -1.60 -25.09 -0.63
CA SER A 6 -2.03 -23.98 -1.49
C SER A 6 -1.89 -24.35 -2.98
N LEU A 7 -2.62 -23.64 -3.84
CA LEU A 7 -2.45 -23.72 -5.29
C LEU A 7 -1.65 -22.50 -5.75
N GLN A 8 -0.65 -22.70 -6.61
CA GLN A 8 0.14 -21.64 -7.20
C GLN A 8 -0.05 -21.64 -8.72
N TRP A 9 -0.10 -20.44 -9.30
CA TRP A 9 -0.12 -20.27 -10.74
C TRP A 9 1.31 -20.25 -11.28
N ASN A 10 1.59 -21.05 -12.30
CA ASN A 10 2.95 -21.29 -12.79
C ASN A 10 3.48 -20.20 -13.75
N GLY A 11 2.75 -19.10 -13.94
CA GLY A 11 3.21 -17.93 -14.69
C GLY A 11 3.25 -18.03 -16.21
N GLY A 12 2.83 -19.17 -16.80
CA GLY A 12 3.04 -19.48 -18.22
C GLY A 12 1.95 -19.00 -19.20
N ASP A 13 0.68 -19.00 -18.79
CA ASP A 13 -0.50 -18.67 -19.64
C ASP A 13 -1.69 -18.18 -18.79
N ASP A 14 -2.84 -17.88 -19.41
CA ASP A 14 -4.11 -17.47 -18.77
C ASP A 14 -4.42 -18.21 -17.44
N TYR A 15 -4.63 -17.44 -16.38
CA TYR A 15 -4.96 -17.94 -15.03
C TYR A 15 -6.32 -18.66 -14.96
N HIS A 16 -7.14 -18.63 -16.01
CA HIS A 16 -8.35 -19.45 -16.11
C HIS A 16 -8.06 -20.88 -16.61
N ASN A 17 -6.87 -21.15 -17.15
CA ASN A 17 -6.47 -22.50 -17.55
C ASN A 17 -6.06 -23.31 -16.31
N ALA A 18 -6.87 -24.27 -15.91
CA ALA A 18 -6.60 -25.15 -14.77
C ALA A 18 -5.28 -25.94 -14.90
N GLU A 19 -4.74 -26.11 -16.11
CA GLU A 19 -3.43 -26.75 -16.34
C GLU A 19 -2.24 -25.88 -15.90
N GLN A 20 -2.47 -24.57 -15.69
CA GLN A 20 -1.46 -23.63 -15.21
C GLN A 20 -1.42 -23.49 -13.68
N TRP A 21 -2.25 -24.26 -12.96
CA TRP A 21 -2.27 -24.29 -11.51
C TRP A 21 -1.63 -25.58 -11.01
N SER A 22 -0.59 -25.45 -10.19
CA SER A 22 0.03 -26.58 -9.50
C SER A 22 -0.26 -26.52 -8.00
N VAL A 23 -0.29 -27.69 -7.35
CA VAL A 23 -0.30 -27.75 -5.89
C VAL A 23 1.09 -27.36 -5.43
N ALA A 24 1.19 -26.32 -4.60
CA ALA A 24 2.47 -25.86 -4.06
C ALA A 24 3.17 -27.00 -3.33
N SER A 25 4.40 -27.32 -3.75
CA SER A 25 5.23 -28.33 -3.12
C SER A 25 6.13 -27.68 -2.05
N PRO A 26 6.40 -28.33 -0.91
CA PRO A 26 7.41 -27.87 0.04
C PRO A 26 8.82 -27.71 -0.57
N ASP A 27 9.04 -28.34 -1.73
CA ASP A 27 10.31 -28.29 -2.47
C ASP A 27 10.35 -27.12 -3.49
N ASP A 28 9.27 -26.37 -3.66
CA ASP A 28 9.23 -25.19 -4.53
C ASP A 28 9.81 -23.96 -3.80
N VAL A 29 10.65 -23.19 -4.50
CA VAL A 29 11.30 -21.99 -3.94
C VAL A 29 10.23 -20.94 -3.64
N GLY A 30 10.07 -20.56 -2.37
CA GLY A 30 9.12 -19.51 -1.92
C GLY A 30 7.85 -20.02 -1.21
N VAL A 31 7.71 -21.34 -0.98
CA VAL A 31 6.54 -21.89 -0.26
C VAL A 31 6.74 -21.86 1.25
N VAL A 32 5.86 -21.15 1.97
CA VAL A 32 5.78 -21.19 3.45
C VAL A 32 4.58 -22.03 3.86
N THR A 33 4.79 -23.12 4.60
CA THR A 33 3.69 -23.91 5.18
C THR A 33 3.35 -23.39 6.58
N SER A 34 2.10 -23.02 6.83
CA SER A 34 1.63 -22.69 8.18
C SER A 34 1.52 -23.97 9.03
N LEU A 35 2.56 -24.26 9.81
CA LEU A 35 2.42 -25.10 11.01
C LEU A 35 2.13 -24.20 12.22
N PRO A 36 1.31 -24.65 13.20
CA PRO A 36 0.94 -23.82 14.34
C PRO A 36 2.16 -23.64 15.25
N PHE A 37 2.72 -22.44 15.21
CA PHE A 37 3.80 -22.00 16.09
C PHE A 37 3.24 -21.00 17.11
N PHE A 38 3.31 -21.37 18.38
CA PHE A 38 3.14 -20.41 19.47
C PHE A 38 4.49 -19.73 19.74
N ALA A 39 4.69 -18.53 19.20
CA ALA A 39 5.66 -17.59 19.75
C ALA A 39 5.04 -16.24 20.07
N THR A 40 5.37 -15.79 21.26
CA THR A 40 5.34 -14.40 21.68
C THR A 40 6.52 -13.67 21.00
N GLY A 41 6.24 -12.90 19.96
CA GLY A 41 7.22 -12.12 19.19
C GLY A 41 6.97 -12.32 17.70
N ALA A 42 6.09 -11.48 17.13
CA ALA A 42 5.65 -11.57 15.76
C ALA A 42 6.76 -11.17 14.77
N THR A 43 6.94 -11.98 13.74
CA THR A 43 7.24 -11.53 12.38
C THR A 43 6.31 -12.29 11.46
N LEU A 44 5.36 -11.56 10.86
CA LEU A 44 4.46 -12.01 9.80
C LEU A 44 5.14 -11.74 8.46
N GLY A 45 4.89 -12.60 7.46
CA GLY A 45 5.30 -12.37 6.09
C GLY A 45 4.26 -12.95 5.16
N SER A 46 3.70 -12.12 4.28
CA SER A 46 2.58 -12.43 3.39
C SER A 46 3.09 -12.88 2.01
N PRO A 47 2.82 -14.12 1.56
CA PRO A 47 3.10 -14.49 0.17
C PRO A 47 1.92 -14.09 -0.72
N GLY A 48 2.14 -13.15 -1.65
CA GLY A 48 1.24 -12.95 -2.80
C GLY A 48 0.72 -11.54 -3.08
N VAL A 49 1.25 -10.49 -2.45
CA VAL A 49 0.81 -9.12 -2.75
C VAL A 49 1.54 -8.59 -3.98
N THR A 50 0.82 -8.39 -5.08
CA THR A 50 1.27 -7.52 -6.17
C THR A 50 1.07 -6.06 -5.75
N PRO A 51 2.06 -5.16 -5.91
CA PRO A 51 1.88 -3.75 -5.63
C PRO A 51 0.67 -3.20 -6.39
N GLN A 52 -0.35 -2.69 -5.70
CA GLN A 52 -1.52 -2.12 -6.36
C GLN A 52 -1.54 -0.61 -6.15
N GLY A 53 -1.25 0.12 -7.22
CA GLY A 53 -1.00 1.56 -7.22
C GLY A 53 0.12 1.79 -8.22
N THR A 54 -0.22 2.15 -9.44
CA THR A 54 0.82 2.44 -10.42
C THR A 54 1.39 3.80 -10.08
N ALA A 55 2.66 3.84 -9.67
CA ALA A 55 3.43 5.08 -9.84
C ALA A 55 3.16 5.61 -11.24
N ASP A 56 3.09 6.93 -11.43
CA ASP A 56 3.04 7.44 -12.80
C ASP A 56 4.31 6.98 -13.54
N LEU A 57 4.20 6.92 -14.87
CA LEU A 57 5.36 6.59 -15.70
C LEU A 57 6.47 7.61 -15.45
N GLY A 58 7.67 7.14 -15.13
CA GLY A 58 8.81 8.00 -14.86
C GLY A 58 9.84 7.37 -13.94
N VAL A 59 10.81 8.18 -13.53
CA VAL A 59 11.78 7.82 -12.50
C VAL A 59 11.39 8.53 -11.21
N TRP A 60 11.42 7.81 -10.10
CA TRP A 60 10.95 8.29 -8.81
C TRP A 60 12.06 8.21 -7.77
N ILE A 61 12.12 9.18 -6.87
CA ILE A 61 12.95 9.09 -5.67
C ILE A 61 12.05 8.54 -4.56
N THR A 62 12.44 7.42 -3.98
CA THR A 62 11.61 6.64 -3.03
C THR A 62 12.16 6.66 -1.62
N GLU A 63 13.46 6.85 -1.44
CA GLU A 63 14.10 6.93 -0.14
C GLU A 63 15.34 7.83 -0.18
N VAL A 64 15.63 8.55 0.91
CA VAL A 64 16.80 9.42 1.02
C VAL A 64 17.46 9.28 2.39
N MET A 65 18.74 8.93 2.39
CA MET A 65 19.62 9.03 3.56
C MET A 65 20.39 10.36 3.51
N TYR A 66 19.81 11.41 4.09
CA TYR A 66 20.37 12.78 4.04
C TYR A 66 21.01 13.27 5.34
N ASN A 67 21.03 12.45 6.39
CA ASN A 67 21.62 12.81 7.68
C ASN A 67 22.09 11.54 8.42
N PRO A 68 23.08 10.81 7.84
CA PRO A 68 23.64 9.63 8.48
C PRO A 68 24.30 10.00 9.82
N ALA A 69 24.44 9.03 10.71
CA ALA A 69 25.08 9.19 12.02
C ALA A 69 26.60 9.38 11.94
N ASP A 70 27.21 9.06 10.79
CA ASP A 70 28.65 9.10 10.55
C ASP A 70 29.06 10.24 9.59
N SER A 71 30.26 10.18 9.02
CA SER A 71 30.83 11.25 8.18
C SER A 71 30.03 11.49 6.89
N GLU A 72 29.48 12.68 6.77
CA GLU A 72 28.90 13.21 5.53
C GLU A 72 30.00 13.66 4.54
N PRO A 73 29.82 13.47 3.22
CA PRO A 73 28.67 12.85 2.54
C PRO A 73 28.88 11.35 2.25
N ALA A 74 29.79 10.67 2.95
CA ALA A 74 30.24 9.34 2.53
C ALA A 74 29.13 8.28 2.62
N TRP A 75 28.25 8.40 3.62
CA TRP A 75 27.17 7.44 3.89
C TRP A 75 25.78 7.93 3.45
N GLU A 76 25.74 9.03 2.73
CA GLU A 76 24.52 9.51 2.08
C GLU A 76 24.24 8.69 0.82
N TRP A 77 22.96 8.47 0.54
CA TRP A 77 22.49 7.76 -0.64
C TRP A 77 21.03 8.10 -0.93
N VAL A 78 20.61 7.81 -2.16
CA VAL A 78 19.24 8.04 -2.65
C VAL A 78 18.75 6.78 -3.34
N GLU A 79 17.57 6.31 -2.97
CA GLU A 79 16.90 5.23 -3.70
C GLU A 79 16.04 5.81 -4.82
N VAL A 80 16.15 5.20 -6.00
CA VAL A 80 15.38 5.54 -7.18
C VAL A 80 14.65 4.33 -7.76
N LEU A 81 13.36 4.49 -8.06
CA LEU A 81 12.53 3.52 -8.78
C LEU A 81 12.47 3.89 -10.25
N ASN A 82 12.80 2.93 -11.13
CA ASN A 82 12.53 3.05 -12.55
C ASN A 82 11.12 2.53 -12.86
N ASN A 83 10.21 3.43 -13.20
CA ASN A 83 8.89 3.12 -13.72
C ASN A 83 8.67 3.79 -15.09
N SER A 84 9.72 4.00 -15.87
CA SER A 84 9.67 4.77 -17.13
C SER A 84 9.02 4.01 -18.29
N GLY A 85 8.86 2.69 -18.16
CA GLY A 85 8.37 1.77 -19.18
C GLY A 85 9.48 0.97 -19.87
N GLU A 86 10.75 1.31 -19.64
CA GLU A 86 11.93 0.69 -20.27
C GLU A 86 13.07 0.55 -19.25
N ASP A 87 14.02 -0.34 -19.53
CA ASP A 87 15.24 -0.47 -18.70
C ASP A 87 16.14 0.77 -18.86
N ILE A 88 16.74 1.21 -17.75
CA ILE A 88 17.76 2.26 -17.74
C ILE A 88 19.14 1.60 -17.70
N ASP A 89 19.99 1.90 -18.68
CA ASP A 89 21.41 1.51 -18.70
C ASP A 89 22.28 2.78 -18.62
N PHE A 90 22.89 3.02 -17.46
CA PHE A 90 23.72 4.21 -17.21
C PHE A 90 25.06 4.17 -17.95
N ALA A 91 25.52 2.99 -18.39
CA ALA A 91 26.70 2.89 -19.24
C ALA A 91 26.39 3.30 -20.69
N ALA A 92 25.18 3.01 -21.17
CA ALA A 92 24.72 3.42 -22.50
C ALA A 92 24.29 4.90 -22.53
N THR A 93 23.55 5.35 -21.51
CA THR A 93 23.06 6.73 -21.38
C THR A 93 23.41 7.24 -19.98
N PRO A 94 24.54 7.94 -19.80
CA PRO A 94 24.95 8.44 -18.49
C PRO A 94 24.00 9.52 -17.95
N PHE A 95 23.67 9.40 -16.67
CA PHE A 95 22.79 10.33 -15.96
C PHE A 95 23.62 11.32 -15.12
N VAL A 96 22.95 12.38 -14.66
CA VAL A 96 23.48 13.32 -13.66
C VAL A 96 22.61 13.24 -12.41
N PHE A 97 23.24 13.07 -11.25
CA PHE A 97 22.65 13.33 -9.94
C PHE A 97 23.33 14.54 -9.32
N ASP A 98 22.55 15.52 -8.89
CA ASP A 98 23.07 16.75 -8.27
C ASP A 98 22.02 17.37 -7.36
N ASP A 99 22.47 18.23 -6.44
CA ASP A 99 21.61 19.06 -5.61
C ASP A 99 21.40 20.45 -6.23
N ASN A 100 20.72 21.33 -5.50
CA ASN A 100 20.47 22.68 -5.96
C ASN A 100 21.57 23.66 -5.56
N SER A 101 22.55 23.27 -4.74
CA SER A 101 23.45 24.20 -4.06
C SER A 101 24.94 24.04 -4.42
N SER A 102 25.28 22.98 -5.15
CA SER A 102 26.65 22.65 -5.54
C SER A 102 27.19 23.49 -6.71
N ALA A 103 28.51 23.41 -6.90
CA ALA A 103 29.12 23.88 -8.13
C ALA A 103 28.73 22.95 -9.28
N ALA A 104 28.45 23.54 -10.45
CA ALA A 104 28.09 22.78 -11.63
C ALA A 104 29.10 21.67 -11.94
N LEU A 105 28.59 20.44 -12.10
CA LEU A 105 29.38 19.28 -12.52
C LEU A 105 29.92 19.49 -13.93
N ALA A 106 31.09 18.90 -14.20
CA ALA A 106 31.77 19.00 -15.50
C ALA A 106 31.29 17.95 -16.52
N GLY A 107 30.48 16.99 -16.09
CA GLY A 107 29.96 15.88 -16.89
C GLY A 107 28.93 15.06 -16.11
N PRO A 108 28.39 13.98 -16.71
CA PRO A 108 27.57 13.02 -16.01
C PRO A 108 28.38 12.31 -14.92
N ASN A 109 27.75 12.05 -13.79
CA ASN A 109 28.37 11.41 -12.64
C ASN A 109 27.72 10.06 -12.28
N ILE A 110 26.77 9.59 -13.08
CA ILE A 110 26.28 8.21 -13.08
C ILE A 110 26.58 7.60 -14.45
N SER A 111 27.65 6.80 -14.53
CA SER A 111 28.16 6.27 -15.80
C SER A 111 28.25 4.74 -15.85
N SER A 112 27.68 4.04 -14.88
CA SER A 112 27.69 2.57 -14.81
C SER A 112 26.50 2.03 -14.04
N GLY A 113 26.21 0.75 -14.21
CA GLY A 113 25.01 0.13 -13.65
C GLY A 113 23.77 0.38 -14.50
N GLY A 114 22.62 -0.02 -13.97
CA GLY A 114 21.33 0.17 -14.63
C GLY A 114 20.20 -0.15 -13.69
N ILE A 115 18.97 0.12 -14.11
CA ILE A 115 17.75 -0.14 -13.36
C ILE A 115 16.74 -0.76 -14.30
N GLU A 116 16.39 -2.04 -14.08
CA GLU A 116 15.34 -2.69 -14.85
C GLU A 116 13.99 -1.99 -14.63
N GLN A 117 13.09 -2.08 -15.62
CA GLN A 117 11.74 -1.55 -15.48
C GLN A 117 11.01 -2.17 -14.27
N GLY A 118 10.44 -1.32 -13.42
CA GLY A 118 9.75 -1.69 -12.19
C GLY A 118 10.69 -2.05 -11.02
N LYS A 119 12.00 -1.80 -11.13
CA LYS A 119 12.98 -2.07 -10.07
C LYS A 119 13.56 -0.78 -9.47
N ALA A 120 14.08 -0.92 -8.26
CA ALA A 120 14.79 0.14 -7.56
C ALA A 120 16.31 0.00 -7.72
N ALA A 121 17.02 1.11 -7.52
CA ALA A 121 18.46 1.14 -7.32
C ALA A 121 18.82 2.17 -6.25
N VAL A 122 19.89 1.90 -5.51
CA VAL A 122 20.44 2.80 -4.50
C VAL A 122 21.65 3.50 -5.10
N LEU A 123 21.50 4.80 -5.36
CA LEU A 123 22.55 5.69 -5.80
C LEU A 123 23.39 6.10 -4.59
N TYR A 124 24.67 5.73 -4.56
CA TYR A 124 25.54 5.98 -3.41
C TYR A 124 26.84 6.68 -3.80
N ASN A 125 27.46 7.36 -2.84
CA ASN A 125 28.72 8.06 -3.03
C ASN A 125 29.89 7.11 -3.34
N SER A 126 30.51 7.26 -4.52
CA SER A 126 31.56 6.36 -5.01
C SER A 126 32.88 6.40 -4.21
N VAL A 127 33.01 7.29 -3.22
CA VAL A 127 34.08 7.22 -2.22
C VAL A 127 34.04 5.92 -1.41
N LEU A 128 32.86 5.29 -1.30
CA LEU A 128 32.70 3.94 -0.76
C LEU A 128 32.86 2.91 -1.87
N THR A 129 33.44 1.76 -1.53
CA THR A 129 33.47 0.62 -2.45
C THR A 129 32.13 -0.12 -2.43
N PRO A 130 31.75 -0.80 -3.54
CA PRO A 130 30.54 -1.64 -3.57
C PRO A 130 30.48 -2.69 -2.45
N ALA A 131 31.64 -3.18 -1.99
CA ALA A 131 31.72 -4.14 -0.89
C ALA A 131 31.39 -3.49 0.46
N GLN A 132 31.79 -2.24 0.70
CA GLN A 132 31.45 -1.52 1.92
C GLN A 132 29.96 -1.23 2.00
N VAL A 133 29.35 -0.74 0.92
CA VAL A 133 27.92 -0.40 0.90
C VAL A 133 27.07 -1.66 1.05
N ARG A 134 27.38 -2.74 0.31
CA ARG A 134 26.71 -4.04 0.51
C ARG A 134 26.87 -4.56 1.92
N ALA A 135 28.06 -4.49 2.49
CA ALA A 135 28.25 -5.01 3.84
C ALA A 135 27.53 -4.18 4.93
N ALA A 136 27.20 -2.92 4.64
CA ALA A 136 26.36 -2.10 5.51
C ALA A 136 24.87 -2.41 5.32
N TRP A 137 24.38 -2.44 4.07
CA TRP A 137 22.95 -2.38 3.76
C TRP A 137 22.32 -3.69 3.25
N ASP A 138 23.13 -4.59 2.72
CA ASP A 138 22.73 -5.95 2.31
C ASP A 138 23.80 -6.99 2.70
N PRO A 139 24.12 -7.13 4.01
CA PRO A 139 25.26 -7.93 4.46
C PRO A 139 25.13 -9.42 4.15
N THR A 140 23.90 -9.91 3.98
CA THR A 140 23.58 -11.29 3.62
C THR A 140 23.54 -11.49 2.10
N GLY A 141 23.43 -10.42 1.31
CA GLY A 141 23.24 -10.48 -0.14
C GLY A 141 21.90 -11.08 -0.53
N THR A 142 20.95 -11.22 0.40
CA THR A 142 19.68 -11.91 0.16
C THR A 142 18.61 -10.99 -0.41
N ARG A 143 18.80 -9.67 -0.28
CA ARG A 143 17.87 -8.68 -0.85
C ARG A 143 18.21 -8.34 -2.30
N ASP A 144 19.43 -8.64 -2.73
CA ASP A 144 19.94 -8.33 -4.07
C ASP A 144 19.80 -6.84 -4.38
N VAL A 145 20.16 -5.99 -3.41
CA VAL A 145 20.03 -4.54 -3.56
C VAL A 145 20.96 -4.06 -4.67
N ASN A 146 20.38 -3.38 -5.65
CA ASN A 146 21.10 -2.83 -6.78
C ASN A 146 21.79 -1.51 -6.42
N PHE A 147 23.07 -1.58 -6.05
CA PHE A 147 23.87 -0.41 -5.70
C PHE A 147 24.58 0.18 -6.93
N VAL A 148 24.28 1.44 -7.25
CA VAL A 148 24.85 2.18 -8.37
C VAL A 148 25.76 3.31 -7.84
N PRO A 149 27.07 3.29 -8.14
CA PRO A 149 27.98 4.33 -7.69
C PRO A 149 27.74 5.64 -8.44
N VAL A 150 27.88 6.75 -7.71
CA VAL A 150 27.79 8.10 -8.24
C VAL A 150 29.08 8.83 -7.88
N ASP A 151 29.77 9.30 -8.91
CA ASP A 151 30.98 10.11 -8.76
C ASP A 151 30.62 11.54 -8.34
N ASP A 152 31.57 12.25 -7.69
CA ASP A 152 31.36 13.65 -7.26
C ASP A 152 29.99 13.89 -6.58
N PHE A 153 29.56 12.95 -5.72
CA PHE A 153 28.24 12.98 -5.08
C PHE A 153 28.05 14.25 -4.26
N SER A 154 27.03 15.04 -4.59
CA SER A 154 26.71 16.29 -3.91
C SER A 154 26.21 15.99 -2.48
N PRO A 155 26.78 16.62 -1.44
CA PRO A 155 26.30 16.46 -0.07
C PRO A 155 24.83 16.85 0.08
N LEU A 156 24.09 16.05 0.83
CA LEU A 156 22.67 16.24 1.10
C LEU A 156 22.47 17.14 2.33
N ASN A 157 21.62 18.16 2.22
CA ASN A 157 21.42 19.11 3.31
C ASN A 157 20.12 18.85 4.10
N ASN A 158 20.23 18.72 5.43
CA ASN A 158 19.06 18.53 6.30
C ASN A 158 18.24 19.81 6.57
N THR A 159 18.77 21.02 6.34
CA THR A 159 18.08 22.31 6.60
C THR A 159 17.17 22.79 5.47
N GLY A 160 16.98 21.97 4.45
CA GLY A 160 16.27 22.33 3.24
C GLY A 160 17.16 22.18 2.01
N ASP A 161 16.75 21.31 1.11
CA ASP A 161 17.53 20.95 -0.07
C ASP A 161 16.59 20.63 -1.24
N SER A 162 17.15 20.56 -2.44
CA SER A 162 16.48 19.98 -3.59
C SER A 162 17.48 19.15 -4.38
N ILE A 163 17.15 17.89 -4.61
CA ILE A 163 17.94 16.97 -5.42
C ILE A 163 17.23 16.68 -6.72
N GLY A 164 18.03 16.43 -7.76
CA GLY A 164 17.55 16.15 -9.10
C GLY A 164 18.33 15.00 -9.74
N LEU A 165 17.62 14.27 -10.60
CA LEU A 165 18.21 13.30 -11.51
C LEU A 165 17.90 13.73 -12.94
N TRP A 166 18.91 13.93 -13.79
CA TRP A 166 18.74 14.28 -15.20
C TRP A 166 19.16 13.10 -16.07
N ALA A 167 18.31 12.77 -17.05
CA ALA A 167 18.56 11.68 -17.99
C ALA A 167 19.72 11.93 -18.97
N SER A 168 20.28 13.14 -18.99
CA SER A 168 21.48 13.46 -19.76
C SER A 168 22.19 14.70 -19.19
N TYR A 169 23.48 14.82 -19.50
CA TYR A 169 24.24 16.03 -19.16
C TYR A 169 23.74 17.28 -19.89
N ASP A 170 23.22 17.15 -21.11
CA ASP A 170 22.62 18.27 -21.86
C ASP A 170 21.39 18.85 -21.15
N ALA A 171 20.53 17.98 -20.59
CA ALA A 171 19.38 18.42 -19.79
C ALA A 171 19.82 19.16 -18.51
N TYR A 172 20.88 18.66 -17.86
CA TYR A 172 21.47 19.27 -16.66
C TYR A 172 22.09 20.65 -16.92
N ILE A 173 22.89 20.81 -17.99
CA ILE A 173 23.47 22.13 -18.33
C ILE A 173 22.45 23.09 -18.93
N GLY A 174 21.35 22.56 -19.49
CA GLY A 174 20.21 23.34 -19.98
C GLY A 174 19.28 23.85 -18.88
N GLU A 175 19.48 23.41 -17.62
CA GLU A 175 18.70 23.81 -16.46
C GLU A 175 18.81 25.33 -16.20
N THR A 176 17.70 25.97 -15.82
CA THR A 176 17.76 27.38 -15.45
C THR A 176 18.47 27.52 -14.11
N VAL A 177 19.45 28.43 -14.05
CA VAL A 177 20.19 28.74 -12.81
C VAL A 177 19.79 30.14 -12.34
N THR A 178 19.21 30.22 -11.14
CA THR A 178 18.85 31.48 -10.48
C THR A 178 19.80 31.74 -9.32
N GLY A 179 20.81 32.60 -9.56
CA GLY A 179 21.87 32.85 -8.60
C GLY A 179 22.83 31.66 -8.54
N VAL A 180 22.88 30.98 -7.40
CA VAL A 180 23.63 29.71 -7.24
C VAL A 180 22.72 28.48 -7.33
N ASN A 181 21.40 28.68 -7.40
CA ASN A 181 20.44 27.57 -7.31
C ASN A 181 19.94 27.12 -8.68
N ARG A 182 19.88 25.82 -8.89
CA ARG A 182 19.21 25.20 -10.05
C ARG A 182 17.70 25.08 -9.82
N THR A 183 16.90 25.24 -10.88
CA THR A 183 15.43 25.14 -10.81
C THR A 183 14.88 23.71 -10.83
N MET A 184 15.67 22.74 -11.28
CA MET A 184 15.31 21.32 -11.44
C MET A 184 14.17 21.03 -12.44
N GLU A 185 13.83 21.97 -13.32
CA GLU A 185 12.73 21.84 -14.29
C GLU A 185 13.03 20.83 -15.41
N ASN A 186 14.31 20.59 -15.74
CA ASN A 186 14.72 19.62 -16.76
C ASN A 186 15.07 18.24 -16.18
N ALA A 187 14.99 18.07 -14.86
CA ALA A 187 15.28 16.79 -14.22
C ALA A 187 14.14 15.80 -14.49
N THR A 188 14.47 14.53 -14.68
CA THR A 188 13.50 13.45 -14.84
C THR A 188 12.89 12.99 -13.51
N ALA A 189 13.58 13.24 -12.40
CA ALA A 189 13.08 13.02 -11.04
C ALA A 189 13.62 14.15 -10.16
N THR A 190 12.80 14.66 -9.25
CA THR A 190 13.20 15.71 -8.31
C THR A 190 12.60 15.47 -6.95
N LEU A 191 13.28 15.93 -5.91
CA LEU A 191 12.76 15.94 -4.56
C LEU A 191 13.21 17.20 -3.86
N LYS A 192 12.28 17.93 -3.25
CA LYS A 192 12.57 19.03 -2.35
C LYS A 192 12.18 18.67 -0.93
N TYR A 193 13.12 18.61 -0.01
CA TYR A 193 12.91 18.16 1.37
C TYR A 193 13.55 19.11 2.39
N ALA A 194 13.11 19.07 3.65
CA ALA A 194 13.68 19.88 4.74
C ALA A 194 13.33 19.32 6.13
N SER A 195 14.29 18.83 6.91
CA SER A 195 14.03 18.16 8.20
C SER A 195 13.15 18.99 9.15
N GLY A 196 11.98 18.46 9.51
CA GLY A 196 11.06 19.06 10.48
C GLY A 196 10.51 20.44 10.10
N ALA A 197 10.78 20.90 8.88
CA ALA A 197 10.31 22.18 8.39
C ALA A 197 9.05 21.98 7.54
N SER A 198 8.10 22.90 7.70
CA SER A 198 7.02 23.03 6.74
C SER A 198 7.59 23.72 5.50
N LEU A 199 7.67 22.98 4.39
CA LEU A 199 7.78 23.59 3.07
C LEU A 199 6.37 24.00 2.61
N THR A 200 6.26 24.56 1.41
CA THR A 200 4.97 24.94 0.80
C THR A 200 4.00 23.77 0.65
N SER A 201 4.50 22.54 0.77
CA SER A 201 3.83 21.28 0.46
C SER A 201 3.67 20.36 1.68
N GLY A 202 3.90 20.84 2.90
CA GLY A 202 3.68 20.05 4.12
C GLY A 202 4.86 20.00 5.07
N THR A 203 4.68 19.30 6.18
CA THR A 203 5.73 19.07 7.20
C THR A 203 6.50 17.80 6.87
N TRP A 204 7.80 17.93 6.66
CA TRP A 204 8.69 16.80 6.44
C TRP A 204 9.05 16.10 7.74
N PRO A 205 9.40 14.80 7.71
CA PRO A 205 9.88 14.10 8.88
C PRO A 205 11.04 14.82 9.55
N GLN A 206 11.04 14.84 10.88
CA GLN A 206 12.13 15.41 11.64
C GLN A 206 13.29 14.41 11.68
N SER A 207 14.45 14.83 11.18
CA SER A 207 15.64 14.00 11.24
C SER A 207 16.05 13.68 12.68
N ASN A 208 16.55 12.47 12.88
CA ASN A 208 17.15 11.99 14.13
C ASN A 208 18.67 11.77 14.01
N ASN A 209 19.31 12.26 12.94
CA ASN A 209 20.74 12.07 12.61
C ASN A 209 21.15 10.59 12.48
N ALA A 210 20.29 9.76 11.89
CA ALA A 210 20.56 8.33 11.71
C ALA A 210 19.64 7.69 10.66
N ALA A 211 18.39 8.13 10.61
CA ALA A 211 17.37 7.52 9.77
C ALA A 211 17.23 8.23 8.43
N SER A 212 17.04 7.43 7.38
CA SER A 212 16.50 7.89 6.11
C SER A 212 15.03 8.30 6.24
N ILE A 213 14.55 9.02 5.23
CA ILE A 213 13.12 9.20 4.99
C ILE A 213 12.71 8.36 3.78
N GLU A 214 11.56 7.71 3.86
CA GLU A 214 10.98 6.93 2.76
C GLU A 214 9.60 7.44 2.38
N LEU A 215 9.27 7.33 1.09
CA LEU A 215 7.96 7.63 0.54
C LEU A 215 6.98 6.56 1.05
N ILE A 216 5.84 6.98 1.60
CA ILE A 216 4.86 6.07 2.22
C ILE A 216 4.18 5.20 1.15
N ALA A 217 3.80 5.81 0.02
CA ALA A 217 3.16 5.11 -1.08
C ALA A 217 3.62 5.67 -2.43
N LEU A 218 3.80 4.79 -3.42
CA LEU A 218 4.24 5.17 -4.77
C LEU A 218 3.24 6.05 -5.54
N GLY A 219 1.98 6.09 -5.10
CA GLY A 219 0.94 6.98 -5.66
C GLY A 219 0.90 8.37 -5.01
N ASP A 220 1.67 8.60 -3.94
CA ASP A 220 1.69 9.88 -3.26
C ASP A 220 2.54 10.91 -4.01
N ASP A 221 2.22 12.19 -3.82
CA ASP A 221 3.02 13.29 -4.37
C ASP A 221 4.34 13.41 -3.59
N PRO A 222 5.49 13.08 -4.21
CA PRO A 222 6.78 13.05 -3.52
C PRO A 222 7.24 14.45 -3.13
N GLN A 223 6.61 15.51 -3.65
CA GLN A 223 6.90 16.88 -3.25
C GLN A 223 6.27 17.26 -1.91
N ARG A 224 5.40 16.44 -1.33
CA ARG A 224 4.70 16.72 -0.08
C ARG A 224 5.34 16.03 1.11
N GLY A 225 5.66 16.80 2.16
CA GLY A 225 6.30 16.24 3.35
C GLY A 225 5.46 15.17 4.07
N GLU A 226 4.12 15.25 3.98
CA GLU A 226 3.22 14.24 4.57
C GLU A 226 3.29 12.88 3.89
N SER A 227 3.80 12.82 2.66
CA SER A 227 3.97 11.58 1.89
C SER A 227 5.24 10.82 2.28
N TRP A 228 6.01 11.36 3.23
CA TRP A 228 7.25 10.78 3.69
C TRP A 228 7.15 10.45 5.17
N LYS A 229 7.80 9.36 5.57
CA LYS A 229 8.01 9.01 6.97
C LYS A 229 9.50 8.79 7.24
N LEU A 230 9.88 8.88 8.52
CA LEU A 230 11.21 8.54 8.97
C LEU A 230 11.29 7.02 9.16
N ASN A 231 12.36 6.38 8.71
CA ASN A 231 12.57 4.97 8.98
C ASN A 231 12.92 4.73 10.46
N GLU A 232 12.21 3.80 11.11
CA GLU A 232 12.44 3.45 12.51
C GLU A 232 12.90 1.98 12.66
N VAL A 233 13.73 1.72 13.67
CA VAL A 233 14.15 0.34 13.96
C VAL A 233 12.93 -0.50 14.34
N GLY A 234 12.64 -1.52 13.55
CA GLY A 234 11.50 -2.41 13.76
C GLY A 234 10.31 -2.12 12.87
N ASP A 235 10.35 -1.06 12.04
CA ASP A 235 9.58 -1.05 10.80
C ASP A 235 10.03 -2.29 10.03
N GLY A 236 9.11 -3.16 9.62
CA GLY A 236 9.41 -4.54 9.19
C GLY A 236 10.49 -4.68 8.10
N ASP A 237 10.75 -3.59 7.39
CA ASP A 237 11.70 -3.47 6.29
C ASP A 237 12.92 -2.59 6.61
N ALA A 238 12.93 -1.85 7.72
CA ALA A 238 14.04 -1.00 8.10
C ALA A 238 15.21 -1.82 8.68
N PHE A 239 16.39 -1.63 8.11
CA PHE A 239 17.65 -2.22 8.55
C PHE A 239 18.42 -1.26 9.44
N TYR A 240 18.89 -1.78 10.58
CA TYR A 240 19.80 -1.07 11.47
C TYR A 240 21.25 -1.47 11.19
N VAL A 241 22.08 -0.52 10.77
CA VAL A 241 23.50 -0.75 10.57
C VAL A 241 24.21 -0.72 11.94
N SER A 242 24.55 -1.91 12.46
CA SER A 242 25.16 -2.01 13.79
C SER A 242 26.59 -1.41 13.83
N SER A 243 26.89 -0.65 14.89
CA SER A 243 28.18 0.02 15.10
C SER A 243 29.37 -0.89 15.44
N THR A 244 29.17 -2.21 15.46
CA THR A 244 30.19 -3.17 15.91
C THR A 244 31.23 -3.56 14.86
N VAL A 245 31.09 -3.10 13.61
CA VAL A 245 32.11 -3.30 12.59
C VAL A 245 32.81 -1.98 12.30
N ALA A 246 34.12 -1.96 12.46
CA ALA A 246 34.98 -0.76 12.46
C ALA A 246 35.04 0.02 11.12
N ILE A 247 34.15 -0.26 10.16
CA ILE A 247 34.16 0.29 8.80
C ILE A 247 32.76 0.76 8.37
N TYR A 248 31.72 0.70 9.21
CA TYR A 248 30.36 1.10 8.82
C TYR A 248 29.86 2.28 9.66
N ALA A 249 28.96 3.07 9.06
CA ALA A 249 28.16 4.05 9.76
C ALA A 249 27.25 3.35 10.76
N GLY A 250 27.79 3.15 11.95
CA GLY A 250 27.06 2.53 13.04
C GLY A 250 25.95 3.46 13.51
N GLY A 251 24.73 2.95 13.56
CA GLY A 251 23.58 3.70 14.08
C GLY A 251 22.55 4.07 13.03
N ASP A 252 22.86 3.93 11.74
CA ASP A 252 21.94 4.32 10.68
C ASP A 252 20.76 3.36 10.52
N VAL A 253 19.63 3.90 10.10
CA VAL A 253 18.37 3.18 9.87
C VAL A 253 17.85 3.51 8.48
N GLY A 254 17.58 2.50 7.67
CA GLY A 254 16.96 2.67 6.36
C GLY A 254 16.57 1.34 5.74
N SER A 255 15.82 1.39 4.65
CA SER A 255 15.19 0.24 3.98
C SER A 255 15.68 0.05 2.52
N PRO A 256 16.99 0.25 2.21
CA PRO A 256 17.46 0.27 0.83
C PRO A 256 17.15 -1.02 0.07
N GLY A 257 16.62 -0.86 -1.13
CA GLY A 257 16.16 -1.92 -2.03
C GLY A 257 14.77 -2.46 -1.70
N GLN A 258 14.12 -1.97 -0.64
CA GLN A 258 12.74 -2.30 -0.31
C GLN A 258 11.84 -1.16 -0.77
N LEU A 259 11.16 -1.37 -1.88
CA LEU A 259 10.15 -0.43 -2.31
C LEU A 259 9.01 -0.42 -1.28
N PRO A 260 8.47 0.76 -0.93
CA PRO A 260 7.33 0.86 -0.04
C PRO A 260 6.23 -0.05 -0.57
N PHE A 261 5.88 -1.06 0.24
CA PHE A 261 4.78 -1.94 -0.08
C PHE A 261 3.54 -1.07 -0.21
N ILE A 262 2.93 -1.12 -1.38
CA ILE A 262 1.62 -0.52 -1.53
C ILE A 262 0.65 -1.44 -0.82
N VAL A 263 0.46 -1.21 0.49
CA VAL A 263 -0.75 -1.64 1.18
C VAL A 263 -1.82 -0.61 0.79
N THR A 264 -2.24 -0.60 -0.47
CA THR A 264 -3.62 -0.18 -0.70
C THR A 264 -4.41 -1.27 -0.04
N SER A 265 -5.02 -0.97 1.11
CA SER A 265 -6.13 -1.76 1.61
C SER A 265 -7.11 -1.89 0.43
N PRO A 266 -7.19 -3.06 -0.24
CA PRO A 266 -8.08 -3.19 -1.38
C PRO A 266 -9.50 -2.81 -0.93
N PRO A 267 -10.35 -2.16 -1.74
CA PRO A 267 -11.68 -1.75 -1.29
C PRO A 267 -12.45 -2.90 -0.63
N GLY A 268 -12.59 -2.84 0.69
CA GLY A 268 -13.14 -3.93 1.50
C GLY A 268 -12.17 -4.61 2.47
N ASP A 269 -10.90 -4.20 2.51
CA ASP A 269 -9.92 -4.53 3.55
C ASP A 269 -10.18 -3.62 4.77
N PHE A 270 -10.94 -4.12 5.73
CA PHE A 270 -11.43 -3.37 6.88
C PHE A 270 -10.52 -3.46 8.10
N ASP A 271 -9.55 -4.38 8.11
CA ASP A 271 -8.58 -4.53 9.20
C ASP A 271 -7.14 -4.10 8.86
N ASP A 272 -6.93 -3.59 7.64
CA ASP A 272 -5.70 -2.98 7.12
C ASP A 272 -4.52 -3.96 7.04
N ASP A 273 -4.78 -5.25 6.78
CA ASP A 273 -3.74 -6.28 6.71
C ASP A 273 -3.22 -6.59 5.29
N GLY A 274 -3.83 -5.96 4.27
CA GLY A 274 -3.40 -5.98 2.89
C GLY A 274 -4.04 -7.05 2.02
N ASP A 275 -5.08 -7.74 2.49
CA ASP A 275 -5.95 -8.58 1.65
C ASP A 275 -7.46 -8.32 1.89
N VAL A 276 -8.35 -8.94 1.08
CA VAL A 276 -9.82 -8.88 1.31
C VAL A 276 -10.32 -10.28 1.57
N ASP A 277 -10.57 -10.61 2.83
CA ASP A 277 -10.97 -11.95 3.26
C ASP A 277 -12.13 -11.96 4.29
N SER A 278 -12.23 -13.03 5.08
CA SER A 278 -13.29 -13.16 6.08
C SER A 278 -13.06 -12.36 7.36
N ASP A 279 -11.81 -12.02 7.66
CA ASP A 279 -11.43 -11.21 8.82
C ASP A 279 -11.85 -9.75 8.59
N ASP A 280 -11.76 -9.26 7.35
CA ASP A 280 -12.36 -7.99 6.93
C ASP A 280 -13.87 -7.93 7.09
N LEU A 281 -14.56 -9.00 6.70
CA LEU A 281 -16.00 -9.08 6.88
C LEU A 281 -16.36 -9.11 8.37
N ALA A 282 -15.56 -9.80 9.19
CA ALA A 282 -15.73 -9.81 10.63
C ALA A 282 -15.48 -8.43 11.22
N GLU A 283 -14.49 -7.70 10.71
CA GLU A 283 -14.13 -6.35 11.13
C GLU A 283 -15.20 -5.33 10.78
N PHE A 284 -15.65 -5.38 9.53
CA PHE A 284 -16.81 -4.64 9.06
C PHE A 284 -18.02 -4.91 9.95
N ALA A 285 -18.39 -6.18 10.17
CA ALA A 285 -19.56 -6.55 10.97
C ALA A 285 -19.42 -6.13 12.44
N ARG A 286 -18.20 -6.15 12.99
CA ARG A 286 -17.88 -5.71 14.36
C ARG A 286 -18.02 -4.19 14.52
N ARG A 287 -17.65 -3.42 13.49
CA ARG A 287 -17.72 -1.94 13.50
C ARG A 287 -19.06 -1.39 12.99
N PHE A 288 -19.84 -2.19 12.25
CA PHE A 288 -21.12 -1.78 11.66
C PHE A 288 -22.12 -1.32 12.74
N GLY A 289 -22.48 -0.02 12.72
CA GLY A 289 -23.39 0.58 13.69
C GLY A 289 -22.76 1.00 15.03
N GLY A 290 -21.43 0.97 15.16
CA GLY A 290 -20.69 1.45 16.33
C GLY A 290 -20.41 2.95 16.30
N VAL A 291 -21.11 3.73 17.14
CA VAL A 291 -20.99 5.21 17.20
C VAL A 291 -19.74 5.69 17.96
N ARG A 292 -18.54 5.14 17.71
CA ARG A 292 -17.35 5.54 18.49
C ARG A 292 -16.10 5.75 17.65
N GLY A 293 -15.92 7.00 17.21
CA GLY A 293 -14.73 7.83 17.43
C GLY A 293 -13.33 7.30 17.10
N GLY A 294 -13.18 6.17 16.42
CA GLY A 294 -11.94 5.74 15.78
C GLY A 294 -11.88 6.34 14.39
N SER A 295 -10.79 7.03 14.07
CA SER A 295 -10.52 7.51 12.71
C SER A 295 -10.39 6.28 11.80
N LEU A 296 -11.33 6.12 10.87
CA LEU A 296 -11.24 5.22 9.73
C LEU A 296 -10.68 6.07 8.60
N GLY A 297 -9.37 5.95 8.33
CA GLY A 297 -8.63 6.83 7.42
C GLY A 297 -9.28 7.00 6.04
N ASP A 298 -9.97 5.97 5.53
CA ASP A 298 -10.58 6.00 4.19
C ASP A 298 -12.12 6.11 4.16
N TRP A 299 -12.84 5.71 5.21
CA TRP A 299 -14.32 5.82 5.21
C TRP A 299 -14.79 7.28 5.35
N GLU A 300 -14.02 8.11 6.06
CA GLU A 300 -14.41 9.49 6.41
C GLU A 300 -14.34 10.45 5.22
N SER A 301 -13.41 10.21 4.28
CA SER A 301 -13.18 11.07 3.12
C SER A 301 -14.32 11.03 2.09
N THR A 302 -15.08 9.92 2.04
CA THR A 302 -16.08 9.70 0.97
C THR A 302 -17.48 10.19 1.33
N PHE A 303 -17.87 10.24 2.62
CA PHE A 303 -19.27 10.52 3.02
C PHE A 303 -19.47 11.61 4.10
N GLY A 304 -18.42 12.02 4.82
CA GLY A 304 -18.39 13.27 5.59
C GLY A 304 -19.32 13.41 6.81
N ASP A 305 -19.90 12.33 7.35
CA ASP A 305 -20.83 12.39 8.50
C ASP A 305 -20.31 11.77 9.82
N GLY A 306 -19.06 11.30 9.85
CA GLY A 306 -18.35 10.95 11.08
C GLY A 306 -18.78 9.63 11.74
N GLY A 307 -19.39 8.70 11.00
CA GLY A 307 -19.59 7.32 11.46
C GLY A 307 -19.96 6.36 10.33
N ALA A 308 -19.53 5.10 10.43
CA ALA A 308 -20.00 4.02 9.58
C ALA A 308 -21.36 3.52 10.11
N ASP A 309 -22.44 4.12 9.63
CA ASP A 309 -23.78 3.82 10.11
C ASP A 309 -24.75 3.42 8.97
N GLY A 310 -26.02 3.29 9.34
CA GLY A 310 -27.06 2.94 8.39
C GLY A 310 -27.23 3.97 7.26
N ALA A 311 -26.86 5.25 7.46
CA ALA A 311 -26.88 6.27 6.42
C ALA A 311 -25.72 6.11 5.45
N SER A 312 -24.52 5.76 5.92
CA SER A 312 -23.39 5.41 5.06
C SER A 312 -23.69 4.15 4.23
N PHE A 313 -24.30 3.12 4.86
CA PHE A 313 -24.78 1.94 4.14
C PHE A 313 -25.86 2.29 3.11
N LEU A 314 -26.79 3.19 3.43
CA LEU A 314 -27.82 3.64 2.49
C LEU A 314 -27.23 4.48 1.36
N ALA A 315 -26.17 5.25 1.60
CA ALA A 315 -25.44 6.00 0.58
C ALA A 315 -24.68 5.06 -0.37
N ALA A 316 -23.96 4.07 0.17
CA ALA A 316 -23.36 2.99 -0.61
C ALA A 316 -24.43 2.22 -1.42
N GLN A 317 -25.54 1.85 -0.78
CA GLN A 317 -26.68 1.18 -1.42
C GLN A 317 -27.30 2.02 -2.55
N ARG A 318 -27.33 3.35 -2.42
CA ARG A 318 -27.84 4.27 -3.45
C ARG A 318 -26.81 4.59 -4.53
N GLY A 319 -25.52 4.43 -4.26
CA GLY A 319 -24.43 4.49 -5.23
C GLY A 319 -24.45 3.31 -6.21
N PHE A 320 -24.94 2.14 -5.77
CA PHE A 320 -25.18 1.00 -6.65
C PHE A 320 -26.16 1.34 -7.78
N GLY A 321 -25.63 1.47 -9.00
CA GLY A 321 -26.40 1.70 -10.23
C GLY A 321 -26.35 3.14 -10.77
N SER A 322 -25.62 4.05 -10.14
CA SER A 322 -25.32 5.36 -10.72
C SER A 322 -24.29 5.21 -11.83
N ALA A 323 -24.69 5.38 -13.10
CA ALA A 323 -23.82 5.33 -14.27
C ALA A 323 -22.89 6.56 -14.41
N SER A 324 -22.59 7.26 -13.31
CA SER A 324 -21.60 8.34 -13.29
C SER A 324 -20.23 7.71 -13.05
N GLY A 325 -19.48 7.43 -14.11
CA GLY A 325 -18.19 6.74 -14.10
C GLY A 325 -17.07 7.46 -13.36
N GLY A 326 -17.19 7.59 -12.04
CA GLY A 326 -16.07 7.64 -11.11
C GLY A 326 -15.86 6.26 -10.48
N GLU A 327 -14.78 6.13 -9.71
CA GLU A 327 -14.28 4.90 -9.03
C GLU A 327 -15.21 4.36 -7.92
N SER A 328 -16.51 4.57 -8.03
CA SER A 328 -17.50 4.07 -7.07
C SER A 328 -17.94 2.65 -7.44
N LEU A 329 -17.95 1.78 -6.43
CA LEU A 329 -18.51 0.42 -6.42
C LEU A 329 -19.76 0.31 -7.31
N SER A 330 -19.62 -0.40 -8.42
CA SER A 330 -20.66 -0.60 -9.41
C SER A 330 -21.45 -1.89 -9.15
N GLY A 331 -22.59 -2.05 -9.81
CA GLY A 331 -23.32 -3.32 -9.79
C GLY A 331 -22.52 -4.49 -10.39
N ALA A 332 -21.48 -4.23 -11.18
CA ALA A 332 -20.58 -5.26 -11.70
C ALA A 332 -19.61 -5.76 -10.63
N ASP A 333 -19.16 -4.89 -9.72
CA ASP A 333 -18.27 -5.26 -8.61
C ASP A 333 -19.00 -6.12 -7.59
N PHE A 334 -20.27 -5.80 -7.29
CA PHE A 334 -21.12 -6.66 -6.46
C PHE A 334 -21.39 -8.03 -7.08
N LEU A 335 -21.58 -8.11 -8.41
CA LEU A 335 -21.71 -9.40 -9.09
C LEU A 335 -20.40 -10.19 -9.11
N THR A 336 -19.26 -9.50 -9.08
CA THR A 336 -17.94 -10.12 -8.98
C THR A 336 -17.72 -10.66 -7.56
N TRP A 337 -18.01 -9.87 -6.53
CA TRP A 337 -18.04 -10.31 -5.13
C TRP A 337 -19.01 -11.47 -4.91
N GLN A 338 -20.24 -11.38 -5.44
CA GLN A 338 -21.23 -12.45 -5.31
C GLN A 338 -20.77 -13.76 -5.97
N ARG A 339 -20.03 -13.68 -7.08
CA ARG A 339 -19.45 -14.85 -7.76
C ARG A 339 -18.21 -15.39 -7.04
N LEU A 340 -17.43 -14.53 -6.39
CA LEU A 340 -16.25 -14.90 -5.62
C LEU A 340 -16.62 -15.51 -4.25
N VAL A 341 -17.72 -15.05 -3.64
CA VAL A 341 -18.18 -15.45 -2.30
C VAL A 341 -19.25 -16.56 -2.33
N GLU A 342 -19.57 -17.13 -3.49
CA GLU A 342 -20.45 -18.31 -3.57
C GLU A 342 -19.80 -19.53 -2.91
N PHE A 343 -20.09 -19.71 -1.61
CA PHE A 343 -20.07 -21.00 -0.94
C PHE A 343 -20.72 -22.04 -1.85
N SER A 344 -19.94 -23.03 -2.28
CA SER A 344 -20.44 -24.20 -3.00
C SER A 344 -21.65 -24.81 -2.27
N PRO A 345 -22.88 -24.79 -2.82
CA PRO A 345 -23.98 -25.54 -2.25
C PRO A 345 -24.24 -26.74 -3.15
N SER A 346 -23.50 -27.83 -2.92
CA SER A 346 -24.12 -29.15 -3.09
C SER A 346 -24.91 -29.48 -1.82
N LEU A 347 -25.93 -28.67 -1.52
CA LEU A 347 -26.98 -29.01 -0.56
C LEU A 347 -28.24 -29.34 -1.36
N THR A 348 -28.49 -30.63 -1.49
CA THR A 348 -29.77 -31.19 -1.95
C THR A 348 -30.93 -30.46 -1.28
N LEU A 349 -31.73 -29.76 -2.09
CA LEU A 349 -33.01 -29.16 -1.71
C LEU A 349 -33.95 -30.25 -1.17
N GLY A 350 -34.03 -30.34 0.15
CA GLY A 350 -34.76 -31.38 0.85
C GLY A 350 -35.46 -30.90 2.12
N ALA A 351 -35.83 -29.62 2.23
CA ALA A 351 -36.86 -29.13 3.15
C ALA A 351 -37.16 -27.67 2.83
N ALA A 352 -38.44 -27.34 2.58
CA ALA A 352 -38.86 -25.95 2.57
C ALA A 352 -38.60 -25.36 3.96
N VAL A 353 -37.75 -24.33 4.02
CA VAL A 353 -37.54 -23.52 5.21
C VAL A 353 -38.90 -22.90 5.58
N PRO A 354 -39.45 -23.16 6.78
CA PRO A 354 -40.70 -22.53 7.19
C PRO A 354 -40.45 -21.04 7.40
N GLU A 355 -41.04 -20.19 6.57
CA GLU A 355 -40.99 -18.74 6.80
C GLU A 355 -41.74 -18.39 8.10
N PRO A 356 -41.08 -17.84 9.13
CA PRO A 356 -41.74 -17.49 10.40
C PRO A 356 -42.84 -16.43 10.21
N ALA A 357 -42.77 -15.65 9.13
CA ALA A 357 -43.77 -14.63 8.80
C ALA A 357 -45.13 -15.24 8.37
N ALA A 358 -45.13 -16.36 7.64
CA ALA A 358 -46.38 -16.98 7.17
C ALA A 358 -47.18 -17.60 8.33
N ALA A 359 -46.50 -18.22 9.30
CA ALA A 359 -47.13 -18.75 10.50
C ALA A 359 -47.72 -17.64 11.38
N LEU A 360 -46.99 -16.54 11.56
CA LEU A 360 -47.46 -15.38 12.31
C LEU A 360 -48.65 -14.68 11.63
N LEU A 361 -48.59 -14.49 10.30
CA LEU A 361 -49.71 -13.92 9.53
C LEU A 361 -50.94 -14.83 9.56
N GLY A 362 -50.76 -16.15 9.47
CA GLY A 362 -51.84 -17.12 9.61
C GLY A 362 -52.51 -17.06 10.99
N LEU A 363 -51.72 -16.93 12.06
CA LEU A 363 -52.23 -16.85 13.42
C LEU A 363 -52.98 -15.53 13.66
N LEU A 364 -52.51 -14.42 13.08
CA LEU A 364 -53.16 -13.11 13.14
C LEU A 364 -54.47 -13.08 12.34
N ALA A 365 -54.51 -13.71 11.16
CA ALA A 365 -55.74 -13.85 10.38
C ALA A 365 -56.78 -14.72 11.10
N TRP A 366 -56.32 -15.76 11.81
CA TRP A 366 -57.20 -16.62 12.61
C TRP A 366 -57.80 -15.91 13.82
N THR A 367 -57.02 -15.14 14.58
CA THR A 367 -57.53 -14.41 15.75
C THR A 367 -58.54 -13.34 15.34
N VAL A 368 -58.31 -12.61 14.23
CA VAL A 368 -59.26 -11.64 13.68
C VAL A 368 -60.56 -12.34 13.25
N SER A 369 -60.47 -13.49 12.58
CA SER A 369 -61.63 -14.25 12.14
C SER A 369 -62.50 -14.78 13.30
N VAL A 370 -61.87 -15.26 14.38
CA VAL A 370 -62.57 -15.72 15.58
C VAL A 370 -63.20 -14.55 16.34
N GLY A 371 -62.50 -13.42 16.45
CA GLY A 371 -63.01 -12.19 17.05
C GLY A 371 -64.27 -11.68 16.34
N ALA A 372 -64.23 -11.59 15.00
CA ALA A 372 -65.35 -11.14 14.19
C ALA A 372 -66.60 -12.03 14.33
N ARG A 373 -66.42 -13.36 14.38
CA ARG A 373 -67.53 -14.31 14.60
C ARG A 373 -68.15 -14.19 15.99
N ARG A 374 -67.38 -13.80 17.00
CA ARG A 374 -67.89 -13.62 18.37
C ARG A 374 -68.68 -12.33 18.49
N ALA A 375 -68.22 -11.25 17.85
CA ALA A 375 -68.94 -9.98 17.77
C ALA A 375 -70.29 -10.11 17.06
N SER A 376 -70.35 -10.82 15.93
CA SER A 376 -71.61 -10.99 15.18
C SER A 376 -72.66 -11.79 15.96
N ARG A 377 -72.26 -12.83 16.71
CA ARG A 377 -73.18 -13.59 17.58
C ARG A 377 -73.74 -12.74 18.74
N ASN A 378 -72.96 -11.81 19.27
CA ASN A 378 -73.43 -10.92 20.32
C ASN A 378 -74.45 -9.90 19.79
N LEU A 379 -74.24 -9.36 18.59
CA LEU A 379 -75.20 -8.46 17.94
C LEU A 379 -76.56 -9.15 17.67
N VAL A 380 -76.55 -10.42 17.23
CA VAL A 380 -77.79 -11.20 17.03
C VAL A 380 -78.52 -11.47 18.36
N ARG A 381 -77.79 -11.62 19.48
CA ARG A 381 -78.41 -11.79 20.81
C ARG A 381 -79.01 -10.49 21.37
N VAL A 382 -78.39 -9.35 21.09
CA VAL A 382 -78.93 -8.03 21.50
C VAL A 382 -80.20 -7.71 20.72
N SER A 383 -80.21 -7.94 19.40
CA SER A 383 -81.41 -7.75 18.57
C SER A 383 -82.61 -8.59 19.04
N LYS A 384 -82.40 -9.83 19.49
CA LYS A 384 -83.49 -10.67 20.04
C LYS A 384 -84.00 -10.24 21.41
N ARG A 385 -83.24 -9.44 22.18
CA ARG A 385 -83.68 -8.90 23.47
C ARG A 385 -84.47 -7.60 23.34
N GLU A 386 -84.41 -6.91 22.21
CA GLU A 386 -85.18 -5.68 21.95
C GLU A 386 -86.51 -5.94 21.23
N SER A 387 -86.77 -7.19 20.83
CA SER A 387 -88.00 -7.62 20.12
C SER A 387 -88.94 -8.49 20.97
N ALA A 388 -88.69 -8.59 22.28
CA ALA A 388 -89.54 -9.25 23.27
C ALA A 388 -89.76 -8.27 24.43
#